data_AF-A0A976K3Q8-F1
#
_entry.id   AF-A0A976K3Q8-F1
#
_cell.length_a   1.000
_cell.length_b   1.000
_cell.length_c   1.000
_cell.angle_alpha   90.00
_cell.angle_beta   90.00
_cell.angle_gamma   90.00
#
_symmetry.space_group_name_H-M   'P 1'
#
loop_
_entity.id
_entity.type
_entity.pdbx_description
1 polymer ?
#
loop_
_entity_poly.entity_id
_entity_poly.type
_entity_poly.pdbx_seq_one_letter_code
_entity_poly.pdbx_strand_id
1 'polypeptide(L)'
;MNWFKILPGFQKSPPGLERVILRRLPRLFVGGTAALALVALLARWWPWSGEAADIQTRLTTLDIWLVSLAVLHWTVLLTVAIGAFIVMVMKGPAYVADAYHLPTLPPGQRGPREP
;
A
#
# COMPACT_ATOMS: atom_id res chain seq x y z
N MET A 1 9.92 -1.37 -26.92
CA MET A 1 9.38 -2.68 -26.52
C MET A 1 8.06 -2.45 -25.81
N ASN A 2 6.97 -3.05 -26.29
CA ASN A 2 5.67 -2.91 -25.65
C ASN A 2 5.47 -4.11 -24.71
N TRP A 3 5.79 -3.92 -23.42
CA TRP A 3 5.83 -5.01 -22.44
C TRP A 3 4.43 -5.51 -22.04
N PHE A 4 3.38 -4.76 -22.35
CA PHE A 4 2.00 -5.06 -21.97
C PHE A 4 1.06 -4.98 -23.17
N LYS A 5 0.58 -6.13 -23.69
CA LYS A 5 -0.50 -6.16 -24.66
C LYS A 5 -1.84 -6.04 -23.94
N ILE A 6 -2.56 -4.95 -24.21
CA ILE A 6 -3.89 -4.68 -23.65
C ILE A 6 -4.94 -5.19 -24.65
N LEU A 7 -6.00 -5.86 -24.17
CA LEU A 7 -7.11 -6.29 -25.02
C LEU A 7 -7.87 -5.08 -25.59
N PRO A 8 -8.08 -5.01 -26.92
CA PRO A 8 -9.01 -4.03 -27.50
C PRO A 8 -10.46 -4.37 -27.10
N GLY A 9 -11.27 -3.37 -26.75
CA GLY A 9 -12.70 -3.52 -26.45
C GLY A 9 -13.05 -3.88 -25.00
N PHE A 10 -12.10 -3.90 -24.07
CA PHE A 10 -12.36 -4.15 -22.65
C PHE A 10 -13.12 -2.99 -21.97
N GLN A 11 -14.08 -3.34 -21.10
CA GLN A 11 -14.86 -2.39 -20.30
C GLN A 11 -14.04 -1.85 -19.12
N LYS A 12 -13.84 -0.53 -19.07
CA LYS A 12 -13.08 0.10 -17.99
C LYS A 12 -13.90 0.17 -16.71
N SER A 13 -13.41 -0.46 -15.64
CA SER A 13 -13.97 -0.29 -14.29
C SER A 13 -13.76 1.15 -13.78
N PRO A 14 -14.79 1.78 -13.19
CA PRO A 14 -14.67 3.13 -12.65
C PRO A 14 -13.66 3.20 -11.49
N PRO A 15 -12.92 4.31 -11.34
CA PRO A 15 -11.90 4.47 -10.31
C PRO A 15 -12.53 4.48 -8.91
N GLY A 16 -12.09 3.58 -8.03
CA GLY A 16 -12.58 3.46 -6.65
C GLY A 16 -11.65 4.06 -5.59
N LEU A 17 -11.87 3.66 -4.33
CA LEU A 17 -11.11 4.10 -3.17
C LEU A 17 -9.61 3.82 -3.28
N GLU A 18 -9.21 2.77 -4.01
CA GLU A 18 -7.81 2.39 -4.22
C GLU A 18 -6.97 3.54 -4.79
N ARG A 19 -7.50 4.28 -5.76
CA ARG A 19 -6.81 5.43 -6.39
C ARG A 19 -6.74 6.63 -5.48
N VAL A 20 -7.68 6.78 -4.55
CA VAL A 20 -7.64 7.85 -3.55
C VAL A 20 -6.59 7.55 -2.50
N ILE A 21 -6.56 6.30 -2.02
CA ILE A 21 -5.58 5.80 -1.05
C ILE A 21 -4.16 5.96 -1.60
N LEU A 22 -3.89 5.43 -2.80
CA LEU A 22 -2.55 5.51 -3.42
C LEU A 22 -2.07 6.95 -3.65
N ARG A 23 -2.99 7.89 -3.94
CA ARG A 23 -2.64 9.33 -4.09
C ARG A 23 -2.37 10.04 -2.76
N ARG A 24 -3.04 9.63 -1.67
CA ARG A 24 -2.87 10.22 -0.34
C ARG A 24 -1.73 9.58 0.45
N LEU A 25 -1.35 8.36 0.11
CA LEU A 25 -0.35 7.59 0.82
C LEU A 25 1.00 8.30 1.00
N PRO A 26 1.59 8.96 -0.02
CA PRO A 26 2.86 9.68 0.15
C PRO A 26 2.73 10.84 1.14
N ARG A 27 1.59 11.55 1.12
CA ARG A 27 1.32 12.66 2.05
C ARG A 27 1.14 12.16 3.48
N LEU A 28 0.46 11.03 3.68
CA LEU A 28 0.29 10.39 4.99
C LEU A 28 1.62 9.85 5.53
N PHE A 29 2.46 9.29 4.66
CA PHE A 29 3.79 8.82 5.02
C PHE A 29 4.66 9.96 5.55
N VAL A 30 4.79 11.04 4.76
CA VAL A 30 5.59 12.21 5.13
C VAL A 30 4.98 12.91 6.34
N GLY A 31 3.66 13.14 6.35
CA GLY A 31 2.96 13.84 7.42
C GLY A 31 3.06 13.11 8.76
N GLY A 32 2.81 11.79 8.78
CA GLY A 32 2.92 11.00 10.01
C GLY A 32 4.36 10.90 10.52
N THR A 33 5.34 10.70 9.63
CA THR A 33 6.75 10.67 10.03
C THR A 33 7.22 12.04 10.55
N ALA A 34 6.82 13.13 9.88
CA ALA A 34 7.12 14.49 10.31
C ALA A 34 6.48 14.83 11.65
N ALA A 35 5.24 14.38 11.91
CA ALA A 35 4.58 14.57 13.19
C ALA A 35 5.34 13.87 14.33
N LEU A 36 5.80 12.63 14.13
CA LEU A 36 6.60 11.91 15.13
C LEU A 36 7.96 12.60 15.36
N ALA A 37 8.61 13.06 14.30
CA ALA A 37 9.85 13.82 14.40
C ALA A 37 9.63 15.14 15.16
N LEU A 38 8.52 15.84 14.91
CA LEU A 38 8.16 17.06 15.62
C LEU A 38 7.98 16.81 17.12
N VAL A 39 7.29 15.73 17.50
CA VAL A 39 7.15 15.34 18.91
C VAL A 39 8.51 15.09 19.55
N ALA A 40 9.42 14.39 18.87
CA ALA A 40 10.79 14.16 19.35
C ALA A 40 11.56 15.48 19.58
N LEU A 41 11.42 16.44 18.66
CA LEU A 41 12.06 17.76 18.75
C LEU A 41 11.48 18.58 19.90
N LEU A 42 10.14 18.60 20.04
CA LEU A 42 9.46 19.30 21.12
C LEU A 42 9.85 18.72 22.49
N ALA A 43 9.98 17.40 22.60
CA ALA A 43 10.45 16.75 23.83
C ALA A 43 11.87 17.22 24.20
N ARG A 44 12.75 17.51 23.22
CA ARG A 44 14.11 18.02 23.48
C ARG A 44 14.15 19.49 23.90
N TRP A 45 13.17 20.28 23.47
CA TRP A 45 13.05 21.69 23.85
C TRP A 45 12.27 21.90 25.14
N TRP A 46 11.62 20.85 25.64
CA TRP A 46 10.85 20.93 26.87
C TRP A 46 11.77 21.08 28.09
N PRO A 47 11.48 22.03 29.01
CA PRO A 47 12.26 22.19 30.22
C PRO A 47 11.90 21.09 31.23
N TRP A 48 12.59 19.95 31.14
CA TRP A 48 12.43 18.86 32.09
C TRP A 48 13.00 19.23 33.46
N SER A 49 12.27 18.91 34.51
CA SER A 49 12.73 19.04 35.90
C SER A 49 13.27 17.71 36.43
N GLY A 50 14.35 17.78 37.21
CA GLY A 50 14.97 16.63 37.87
C GLY A 50 16.48 16.52 37.66
N GLU A 51 17.05 15.43 38.19
CA GLU A 51 18.46 15.04 37.97
C GLU A 51 18.73 14.75 36.49
N ALA A 52 19.94 15.03 36.02
CA ALA A 52 20.30 14.84 34.62
C ALA A 52 20.15 13.37 34.15
N ALA A 53 20.42 12.41 35.05
CA ALA A 53 20.26 10.98 34.77
C ALA A 53 18.79 10.57 34.56
N ASP A 54 17.87 11.15 35.34
CA ASP A 54 16.44 10.88 35.22
C ASP A 54 15.88 11.47 33.92
N ILE A 55 16.32 12.68 33.55
CA ILE A 55 15.94 13.34 32.30
C ILE A 55 16.40 12.50 31.11
N GLN A 56 17.66 12.03 31.11
CA GLN A 56 18.20 11.19 30.05
C GLN A 56 17.43 9.88 29.90
N THR A 57 17.08 9.23 31.02
CA THR A 57 16.30 7.99 31.01
C THR A 57 14.91 8.19 30.41
N ARG A 58 14.23 9.28 30.77
CA ARG A 58 12.91 9.64 30.22
C ARG A 58 12.98 9.92 28.72
N LEU A 59 13.95 10.72 28.27
CA LEU A 59 14.15 11.00 26.85
C LEU A 59 14.45 9.73 26.05
N THR A 60 15.31 8.86 26.58
CA THR A 60 15.64 7.58 25.93
C THR A 60 14.40 6.68 25.83
N THR A 61 13.58 6.63 26.88
CA THR A 61 12.31 5.88 26.86
C THR A 61 11.34 6.44 25.82
N LEU A 62 11.19 7.77 25.75
CA LEU A 62 10.36 8.42 24.73
C LEU A 62 10.86 8.14 23.32
N ASP A 63 12.17 8.19 23.10
CA ASP A 63 12.79 7.90 21.80
C ASP A 63 12.47 6.45 21.37
N ILE A 64 12.53 5.47 22.29
CA ILE A 64 12.15 4.07 21.99
C ILE A 64 10.68 3.98 21.56
N TRP A 65 9.77 4.65 22.25
CA TRP A 65 8.34 4.66 21.89
C TRP A 65 8.09 5.32 20.53
N LEU A 66 8.74 6.45 20.26
CA LEU A 66 8.59 7.18 19.00
C LEU A 66 9.14 6.39 17.81
N VAL A 67 10.30 5.73 17.97
CA VAL A 67 10.87 4.85 16.95
C VAL A 67 9.94 3.65 16.71
N SER A 68 9.42 3.03 17.77
CA SER A 68 8.48 1.91 17.66
C SER A 68 7.22 2.32 16.90
N LEU A 69 6.67 3.50 17.20
CA LEU A 69 5.49 4.03 16.53
C LEU A 69 5.77 4.41 15.08
N ALA A 70 6.98 4.90 14.76
CA ALA A 70 7.40 5.19 13.39
C ALA A 70 7.46 3.91 12.55
N VAL A 71 8.07 2.84 13.08
CA VAL A 71 8.13 1.54 12.40
C VAL A 71 6.71 0.98 12.19
N LEU A 72 5.85 1.06 13.20
CA LEU A 72 4.44 0.66 13.09
C LEU A 72 3.71 1.46 12.00
N HIS A 73 3.88 2.79 11.99
CA HIS A 73 3.27 3.67 10.98
C HIS A 73 3.69 3.30 9.56
N TRP A 74 4.99 3.05 9.35
CA TRP A 74 5.51 2.66 8.04
C TRP A 74 4.99 1.29 7.58
N THR A 75 4.93 0.30 8.49
CA THR A 75 4.43 -1.03 8.15
C THR A 75 2.93 -1.03 7.84
N VAL A 76 2.13 -0.27 8.57
CA VAL A 76 0.70 -0.08 8.28
C VAL A 76 0.51 0.59 6.92
N LEU A 77 1.24 1.67 6.64
CA LEU A 77 1.16 2.35 5.35
C LEU A 77 1.60 1.46 4.19
N LEU A 78 2.68 0.70 4.36
CA LEU A 78 3.14 -0.27 3.37
C LEU A 78 2.05 -1.33 3.09
N THR A 79 1.42 -1.85 4.13
CA THR A 79 0.35 -2.85 4.02
C THR A 79 -0.84 -2.30 3.25
N VAL A 80 -1.30 -1.09 3.59
CA VAL A 80 -2.39 -0.41 2.89
C VAL A 80 -2.01 -0.09 1.44
N ALA A 81 -0.76 0.30 1.18
CA ALA A 81 -0.26 0.55 -0.17
C ALA A 81 -0.31 -0.70 -1.03
N ILE A 82 0.17 -1.83 -0.51
CA ILE A 82 0.14 -3.12 -1.19
C ILE A 82 -1.31 -3.53 -1.48
N GLY A 83 -2.20 -3.45 -0.50
CA GLY A 83 -3.62 -3.77 -0.69
C GLY A 83 -4.30 -2.92 -1.76
N ALA A 84 -4.10 -1.59 -1.72
CA ALA A 84 -4.66 -0.69 -2.73
C ALA A 84 -4.03 -0.90 -4.11
N PHE A 85 -2.74 -1.22 -4.18
CA PHE A 85 -2.06 -1.57 -5.42
C PHE A 85 -2.61 -2.86 -6.04
N ILE A 86 -2.83 -3.90 -5.23
CA ILE A 86 -3.43 -5.16 -5.69
C ILE A 86 -4.83 -4.89 -6.26
N VAL A 87 -5.69 -4.14 -5.55
CA VAL A 87 -7.03 -3.80 -6.08
C VAL A 87 -6.95 -2.99 -7.36
N MET A 88 -5.98 -2.07 -7.47
CA MET A 88 -5.73 -1.32 -8.70
C MET A 88 -5.34 -2.25 -9.87
N VAL A 89 -4.50 -3.25 -9.62
CA VAL A 89 -4.10 -4.26 -10.63
C VAL A 89 -5.28 -5.14 -11.00
N MET A 90 -6.06 -5.61 -10.03
CA MET A 90 -7.26 -6.44 -10.25
C MET A 90 -8.32 -5.73 -11.09
N LYS A 91 -8.48 -4.41 -10.91
CA LYS A 91 -9.36 -3.57 -11.73
C LYS A 91 -8.70 -3.02 -13.00
N GLY A 92 -7.40 -3.25 -13.18
CA GLY A 92 -6.59 -2.68 -14.25
C GLY A 92 -7.00 -3.10 -15.65
N PRO A 93 -6.35 -2.57 -16.71
CA PRO A 93 -6.65 -2.95 -18.08
C PRO A 93 -6.50 -4.47 -18.26
N ALA A 94 -7.40 -5.09 -19.03
CA ALA A 94 -7.30 -6.49 -19.37
C ALA A 94 -6.01 -6.73 -20.16
N TYR A 95 -4.97 -7.23 -19.49
CA TYR A 95 -3.77 -7.72 -20.14
C TYR A 95 -4.10 -9.04 -20.83
N VAL A 96 -3.61 -9.21 -22.07
CA VAL A 96 -3.79 -10.44 -22.83
C VAL A 96 -3.15 -11.58 -22.03
N ALA A 97 -3.97 -12.51 -21.55
CA ALA A 97 -3.49 -13.76 -20.98
C ALA A 97 -2.90 -14.64 -22.09
N ASP A 98 -1.95 -15.51 -21.73
CA ASP A 98 -1.47 -16.54 -22.65
C ASP A 98 -2.66 -17.38 -23.11
N ALA A 99 -2.78 -17.53 -24.43
CA ALA A 99 -3.87 -18.30 -25.02
C ALA A 99 -3.72 -19.77 -24.61
N TYR A 100 -4.73 -20.31 -23.91
CA TYR A 100 -4.77 -21.73 -23.61
C TYR A 100 -5.17 -22.49 -24.89
N HIS A 101 -4.34 -23.44 -25.32
CA HIS A 101 -4.69 -24.32 -26.43
C HIS A 101 -5.77 -25.30 -25.97
N LEU A 102 -7.03 -25.01 -26.34
CA LEU A 102 -8.12 -25.95 -26.15
C LEU A 102 -7.98 -27.09 -27.16
N PRO A 103 -7.93 -28.36 -26.72
CA PRO A 103 -8.02 -29.49 -27.63
C PRO A 103 -9.35 -29.41 -28.39
N THR A 104 -9.29 -29.44 -29.72
CA THR A 104 -10.50 -29.54 -30.53
C THR A 104 -11.13 -30.90 -30.28
N LEU A 105 -12.29 -30.93 -29.64
CA LEU A 105 -13.09 -32.15 -29.50
C LEU A 105 -13.44 -32.70 -30.90
N PRO A 106 -13.37 -34.03 -31.10
CA PRO A 106 -13.80 -34.66 -32.34
C PRO A 106 -15.23 -34.27 -32.71
N PRO A 107 -15.56 -34.18 -34.02
CA PRO A 107 -16.94 -33.98 -34.47
C PRO A 107 -17.87 -35.00 -33.80
N GLY A 108 -18.87 -34.52 -33.05
CA GLY A 108 -19.84 -35.38 -32.34
C GLY A 108 -19.69 -35.44 -30.81
N GLN A 109 -18.61 -34.92 -30.22
CA GLN A 109 -18.44 -34.85 -28.75
C GLN A 109 -18.63 -33.43 -28.17
N ARG A 110 -19.28 -32.52 -28.89
CA ARG A 110 -19.63 -31.22 -28.33
C ARG A 110 -20.70 -31.45 -27.27
N GLY A 111 -20.40 -31.16 -26.01
CA GLY A 111 -21.41 -31.12 -24.95
C GLY A 111 -22.54 -30.16 -25.32
N PRO A 112 -23.72 -30.28 -24.66
CA PRO A 112 -24.83 -29.36 -24.85
C PRO A 112 -24.31 -27.91 -24.80
N ARG A 113 -24.67 -27.08 -25.78
CA ARG A 113 -24.42 -25.65 -25.69
C ARG A 113 -25.30 -25.15 -24.57
N GLU A 114 -24.71 -24.82 -23.42
CA GLU A 114 -25.46 -24.12 -22.39
C GLU A 114 -25.97 -22.79 -22.98
N PRO A 115 -27.24 -22.44 -22.73
CA PRO A 115 -27.90 -21.29 -23.35
C PRO A 115 -27.31 -19.94 -22.93
#